data_AF-A0AAX1CHM4-F1
#
_entry.id   AF-A0AAX1CHM4-F1
#
_cell.length_a   1.000
_cell.length_b   1.000
_cell.length_c   1.000
_cell.angle_alpha   90.00
_cell.angle_beta   90.00
_cell.angle_gamma   90.00
#
_symmetry.space_group_name_H-M   'P 1'
#
loop_
_entity.id
_entity.type
_entity.pdbx_description
1 polymer ?
#
loop_
_entity_poly.entity_id
_entity_poly.type
_entity_poly.pdbx_seq_one_letter_code
_entity_poly.pdbx_strand_id
1 'polypeptide(L)'
;MDVWPQRRIDGFEVQCEVVSLDAGVLAIEISVARAGDAAFRRRWSLPRFVTFADEGVARRHAELVLSGIVSVDLATGEPRYGIL
;
A
#
# COMPACT_ATOMS: atom_id res chain seq x y z
N MET A 1 -16.30 -8.56 -1.68
CA MET A 1 -14.84 -8.73 -1.62
C MET A 1 -14.26 -7.54 -2.32
N ASP A 2 -13.96 -6.50 -1.56
CA ASP A 2 -13.35 -5.31 -2.13
C ASP A 2 -11.95 -5.66 -2.63
N VAL A 3 -11.79 -5.63 -3.95
CA VAL A 3 -10.49 -5.79 -4.58
C VAL A 3 -9.75 -4.49 -4.33
N TRP A 4 -8.83 -4.50 -3.37
CA TRP A 4 -7.93 -3.39 -3.13
C TRP A 4 -7.00 -3.18 -4.33
N PRO A 5 -6.60 -1.93 -4.62
CA PRO A 5 -5.67 -1.66 -5.70
C PRO A 5 -4.37 -2.44 -5.50
N GLN A 6 -3.96 -3.17 -6.54
CA GLN A 6 -2.80 -4.06 -6.52
C GLN A 6 -2.00 -3.94 -7.81
N ARG A 7 -0.67 -4.06 -7.71
CA ARG A 7 0.26 -4.06 -8.83
C ARG A 7 1.42 -5.02 -8.58
N ARG A 8 2.03 -5.54 -9.66
CA ARG A 8 3.30 -6.27 -9.58
C ARG A 8 4.48 -5.35 -9.90
N ILE A 9 5.47 -5.31 -9.02
CA ILE A 9 6.65 -4.43 -9.10
C ILE A 9 7.86 -5.23 -8.61
N ASP A 10 8.93 -5.31 -9.41
CA ASP A 10 10.18 -6.01 -9.06
C ASP A 10 10.01 -7.45 -8.54
N GLY A 11 9.00 -8.17 -9.05
CA GLY A 11 8.68 -9.54 -8.62
C GLY A 11 7.87 -9.64 -7.32
N PHE A 12 7.47 -8.51 -6.74
CA PHE A 12 6.57 -8.44 -5.60
C PHE A 12 5.14 -8.10 -6.03
N GLU A 13 4.18 -8.62 -5.27
CA GLU A 13 2.79 -8.20 -5.28
C GLU A 13 2.63 -7.09 -4.24
N VAL A 14 2.33 -5.89 -4.72
CA VAL A 14 2.16 -4.68 -3.92
C VAL A 14 0.68 -4.32 -3.93
N GLN A 15 0.07 -4.21 -2.75
CA GLN A 15 -1.34 -3.87 -2.57
C GLN A 15 -1.45 -2.70 -1.60
N CYS A 16 -2.35 -1.74 -1.89
CA CYS A 16 -2.67 -0.66 -0.97
C CYS A 16 -4.03 -0.92 -0.35
N GLU A 17 -4.05 -1.24 0.95
CA GLU A 17 -5.22 -1.57 1.73
C GLU A 17 -5.68 -0.32 2.50
N VAL A 18 -6.98 -0.03 2.50
CA VAL A 18 -7.56 0.97 3.40
C VAL A 18 -7.84 0.28 4.73
N VAL A 19 -7.23 0.79 5.80
CA VAL A 19 -7.38 0.25 7.16
C VAL A 19 -8.07 1.27 8.05
N SER A 20 -8.98 0.79 8.90
CA SER A 20 -9.59 1.61 9.95
C SER A 20 -8.64 1.70 11.13
N LEU A 21 -8.34 2.92 11.57
CA LEU A 21 -7.55 3.16 12.78
C LEU A 21 -8.48 3.13 14.00
N ASP A 22 -9.14 4.25 14.29
CA ASP A 22 -10.08 4.45 15.38
C ASP A 22 -11.01 5.63 15.06
N ALA A 23 -12.19 5.69 15.70
CA ALA A 23 -13.14 6.80 15.58
C ALA A 23 -13.59 7.16 14.15
N GLY A 24 -13.63 6.17 13.24
CA GLY A 24 -14.02 6.37 11.84
C GLY A 24 -12.92 6.97 10.95
N VAL A 25 -11.69 7.08 11.46
CA VAL A 25 -10.54 7.52 10.69
C VAL A 25 -9.92 6.35 9.93
N LEU A 26 -9.70 6.55 8.64
CA LEU A 26 -9.09 5.59 7.73
C LEU A 26 -7.64 5.99 7.42
N ALA A 27 -6.80 4.99 7.21
CA ALA A 27 -5.43 5.14 6.73
C ALA A 27 -5.16 4.16 5.60
N ILE A 28 -4.00 4.28 4.95
CA ILE A 28 -3.56 3.36 3.91
C ILE A 28 -2.33 2.60 4.41
N GLU A 29 -2.39 1.28 4.29
CA GLU A 29 -1.25 0.39 4.48
C GLU A 29 -0.86 -0.25 3.15
N ILE A 30 0.44 -0.36 2.91
CA ILE A 30 0.99 -0.99 1.72
C ILE A 30 1.50 -2.36 2.11
N SER A 31 0.87 -3.39 1.55
CA SER A 31 1.26 -4.78 1.70
C SER A 31 2.17 -5.17 0.53
N VAL A 32 3.37 -5.63 0.85
CA VAL A 32 4.36 -6.12 -0.12
C VAL A 32 4.56 -7.60 0.17
N ALA A 33 4.21 -8.43 -0.79
CA ALA A 33 4.38 -9.87 -0.72
C ALA A 33 5.22 -10.38 -1.90
N ARG A 34 6.05 -11.40 -1.67
CA ARG A 34 6.77 -12.05 -2.77
C ARG A 34 5.95 -13.25 -3.27
N ALA A 35 5.73 -13.31 -4.57
CA ALA A 35 5.01 -14.43 -5.18
C ALA A 35 5.74 -15.75 -4.90
N GLY A 36 5.05 -16.74 -4.33
CA GLY A 36 5.63 -18.05 -3.99
C GLY A 36 6.37 -18.10 -2.65
N ASP A 37 6.46 -16.99 -1.91
CA ASP A 37 7.05 -16.94 -0.57
C ASP A 37 6.07 -16.31 0.42
N ALA A 38 5.22 -17.17 0.99
CA ALA A 38 4.20 -16.75 1.96
C ALA A 38 4.78 -16.20 3.28
N ALA A 39 6.06 -16.49 3.58
CA ALA A 39 6.73 -15.97 4.76
C ALA A 39 7.20 -14.52 4.55
N PHE A 40 7.45 -14.13 3.29
CA PHE A 40 7.78 -12.75 2.94
C PHE A 40 6.53 -11.92 2.67
N ARG A 41 5.90 -11.46 3.76
CA ARG A 41 4.88 -10.39 3.72
C ARG A 41 5.30 -9.27 4.65
N ARG A 42 5.42 -8.06 4.11
CA ARG A 42 5.74 -6.83 4.85
C ARG A 42 4.65 -5.81 4.66
N ARG A 43 4.39 -5.03 5.71
CA ARG A 43 3.43 -3.93 5.69
C ARG A 43 4.15 -2.62 5.97
N TRP A 44 3.79 -1.60 5.21
CA TRP A 44 4.34 -0.26 5.30
C TRP A 44 3.20 0.73 5.47
N SER A 45 3.22 1.46 6.58
CA SER A 45 2.28 2.55 6.79
C SER A 45 2.76 3.78 6.03
N LEU A 46 1.83 4.52 5.44
CA LEU A 46 2.13 5.87 4.98
C LEU A 46 2.55 6.78 6.15
N PRO A 47 3.25 7.90 5.87
CA PRO A 47 3.57 8.89 6.89
C PRO A 47 2.33 9.27 7.71
N ARG A 48 2.51 9.40 9.03
CA ARG A 48 1.47 9.54 10.09
C ARG A 48 0.40 10.64 9.89
N PHE A 49 0.48 11.44 8.83
CA PHE A 49 -0.42 12.56 8.55
C PHE A 49 -1.45 12.29 7.45
N VAL A 50 -1.37 11.13 6.77
CA VAL A 50 -2.32 10.79 5.69
C VAL A 50 -3.46 9.96 6.26
N THR A 51 -4.54 10.64 6.65
CA THR A 51 -5.78 10.01 7.12
C THR A 51 -6.98 10.51 6.33
N PHE A 52 -8.05 9.71 6.31
CA PHE A 52 -9.27 9.98 5.55
C PHE A 52 -10.50 9.75 6.42
N ALA A 53 -11.54 10.55 6.21
CA ALA A 53 -12.86 10.35 6.82
C ALA A 53 -13.84 9.60 5.90
N ASP A 54 -13.47 9.41 4.63
CA ASP A 54 -14.30 8.78 3.60
C ASP A 54 -13.52 7.67 2.89
N GLU A 55 -14.16 6.51 2.73
CA GLU A 55 -13.55 5.31 2.15
C GLU A 55 -13.29 5.46 0.64
N GLY A 56 -14.17 6.16 -0.09
CA GLY A 56 -14.00 6.42 -1.51
C GLY A 56 -12.80 7.32 -1.79
N VAL A 57 -12.60 8.35 -0.95
CA VAL A 57 -11.41 9.21 -0.99
C VAL A 57 -10.16 8.42 -0.63
N ALA A 58 -10.20 7.62 0.45
CA ALA A 58 -9.09 6.76 0.85
C ALA A 58 -8.68 5.79 -0.27
N ARG A 59 -9.65 5.19 -0.96
CA ARG A 59 -9.42 4.25 -2.07
C ARG A 59 -8.77 4.93 -3.28
N ARG A 60 -9.27 6.10 -3.70
CA ARG A 60 -8.64 6.87 -4.78
C ARG A 60 -7.21 7.27 -4.42
N HIS A 61 -6.98 7.63 -3.16
CA HIS A 61 -5.65 7.96 -2.69
C HIS A 61 -4.73 6.73 -2.64
N ALA A 62 -5.26 5.55 -2.29
CA ALA A 62 -4.54 4.29 -2.36
C ALA A 62 -4.12 3.95 -3.80
N GLU A 63 -4.98 4.20 -4.79
CA GLU A 63 -4.63 4.07 -6.22
C GLU A 63 -3.52 5.04 -6.63
N LEU A 64 -3.58 6.30 -6.20
CA LEU A 64 -2.54 7.29 -6.45
C LEU A 64 -1.20 6.90 -5.82
N VAL A 65 -1.21 6.49 -4.55
CA VAL A 65 -0.05 5.99 -3.82
C VAL A 65 0.56 4.80 -4.56
N LEU A 66 -0.25 3.81 -4.93
CA LEU A 66 0.21 2.64 -5.69
C LEU A 66 0.83 3.02 -7.04
N SER A 67 0.26 4.02 -7.73
CA SER A 67 0.78 4.52 -9.00
C SER A 67 2.14 5.21 -8.85
N GLY A 68 2.39 5.83 -7.69
CA GLY A 68 3.65 6.50 -7.36
C GLY A 68 4.78 5.56 -6.94
N ILE A 69 4.49 4.29 -6.62
CA ILE A 69 5.53 3.29 -6.33
C ILE A 69 6.22 2.90 -7.64
N VAL A 70 7.52 3.20 -7.72
CA VAL A 70 8.34 2.94 -8.91
C VAL A 70 9.15 1.67 -8.79
N SER A 71 9.54 1.28 -7.58
CA SER A 71 10.33 0.07 -7.33
C SER A 71 10.12 -0.44 -5.90
N VAL A 72 10.56 -1.65 -5.60
CA VAL A 72 10.56 -2.25 -4.25
C VAL A 72 11.97 -2.67 -3.90
N ASP A 73 12.43 -2.34 -2.70
CA ASP A 73 13.72 -2.82 -2.20
C ASP A 73 13.71 -4.35 -2.08
N LEU A 74 14.63 -5.03 -2.77
CA LEU A 74 14.64 -6.48 -2.86
C LEU A 74 14.96 -7.18 -1.53
N ALA A 75 15.66 -6.51 -0.63
CA ALA A 75 16.10 -7.05 0.65
C ALA A 75 15.06 -6.81 1.75
N THR A 76 14.52 -5.60 1.83
CA THR A 76 13.60 -5.20 2.91
C THR A 76 12.13 -5.31 2.51
N GLY A 77 11.82 -5.25 1.21
CA GLY A 77 10.46 -5.14 0.69
C GLY A 77 9.89 -3.72 0.79
N GLU A 78 10.73 -2.71 1.00
CA GLU A 78 10.32 -1.32 1.14
C GLU A 78 9.88 -0.71 -0.21
N PRO A 79 8.64 -0.20 -0.33
CA PRO A 79 8.20 0.48 -1.53
C PRO A 79 8.93 1.82 -1.68
N ARG A 80 9.50 2.05 -2.87
CA ARG A 80 10.18 3.29 -3.23
C ARG A 80 9.29 4.10 -4.16
N TYR A 81 9.13 5.37 -3.83
CA TYR A 81 8.28 6.29 -4.58
C TYR A 81 9.12 7.12 -5.55
N GLY A 82 8.57 7.36 -6.75
CA GLY A 82 9.10 8.38 -7.63
C GLY A 82 8.76 9.76 -7.09
N ILE A 83 9.65 10.74 -7.25
CA ILE A 83 9.27 12.14 -7.10
C ILE A 83 8.36 12.44 -8.30
N LEU A 84 7.06 12.64 -8.04
CA LEU A 84 6.09 13.15 -9.01
C LEU A 84 6.23 14.67 -9.15
#